data_AF-A0A316LWF9-F1
#
_entry.id   AF-A0A316LWF9-F1
#
_cell.length_a   1.000
_cell.length_b   1.000
_cell.length_c   1.000
_cell.angle_alpha   90.00
_cell.angle_beta   90.00
_cell.angle_gamma   90.00
#
_symmetry.space_group_name_H-M   'P 1'
#
loop_
_entity.id
_entity.type
_entity.pdbx_description
1 polymer ?
#
loop_
_entity_poly.entity_id
_entity_poly.type
_entity_poly.pdbx_seq_one_letter_code
_entity_poly.pdbx_strand_id
1 'polypeptide(L)'
;MDEPPRIFLIWKTPNKKGDQIMTNLECDVTTCAYNCDNLCRRSSILVDGRRASKKDQTCCGSFEQRDFSLNNDVRFDEPEEPTEVSCKAHECAFNCHGECEAKHISVCTCGCSDPCTCEETECASFRKES
;
A
#
# COMPACT_ATOMS: atom_id res chain seq x y z
N MET A 1 2.39 35.53 -50.57
CA MET A 1 1.99 36.59 -49.63
C MET A 1 0.52 36.35 -49.35
N ASP A 2 0.04 35.86 -48.22
CA ASP A 2 0.65 35.46 -46.97
C ASP A 2 -0.37 34.48 -46.36
N GLU A 3 0.15 33.39 -45.81
CA GLU A 3 -0.58 32.32 -45.13
C GLU A 3 -1.40 32.91 -43.96
N PRO A 4 -2.69 32.57 -43.76
CA PRO A 4 -3.38 32.98 -42.54
C PRO A 4 -2.72 32.31 -41.33
N PRO A 5 -2.63 32.99 -40.17
CA PRO A 5 -1.76 32.59 -39.08
C PRO A 5 -2.17 31.22 -38.54
N ARG A 6 -1.17 30.34 -38.42
CA ARG A 6 -1.24 29.08 -37.69
C ARG A 6 -1.63 29.35 -36.24
N ILE A 7 -2.92 29.27 -35.94
CA ILE A 7 -3.41 29.13 -34.58
C ILE A 7 -2.98 27.73 -34.13
N PHE A 8 -1.85 27.68 -33.43
CA PHE A 8 -1.46 26.58 -32.58
C PHE A 8 -2.51 26.42 -31.48
N LEU A 9 -3.52 25.59 -31.71
CA LEU A 9 -4.34 25.04 -30.62
C LEU A 9 -3.52 23.96 -29.91
N ILE A 10 -2.57 24.41 -29.09
CA ILE A 10 -1.96 23.56 -28.08
C ILE A 10 -2.85 23.54 -26.82
N TRP A 11 -3.43 22.36 -26.62
CA TRP A 11 -3.62 21.67 -25.33
C TRP A 11 -4.86 22.03 -24.53
N LYS A 12 -5.72 21.01 -24.41
CA LYS A 12 -5.95 20.34 -23.13
C LYS A 12 -6.67 19.03 -23.43
N THR A 13 -5.89 17.95 -23.54
CA THR A 13 -6.46 16.63 -23.26
C THR A 13 -7.10 16.71 -21.88
N PRO A 14 -8.39 16.33 -21.70
CA PRO A 14 -8.92 16.17 -20.36
C PRO A 14 -8.06 15.10 -19.69
N ASN A 15 -7.35 15.51 -18.63
CA ASN A 15 -6.68 14.61 -17.72
C ASN A 15 -7.76 13.66 -17.19
N LYS A 16 -7.79 12.44 -17.73
CA LYS A 16 -8.63 11.36 -17.20
C LYS A 16 -8.05 11.05 -15.83
N LYS A 17 -8.56 11.73 -14.80
CA LYS A 17 -8.49 11.24 -13.44
C LYS A 17 -9.39 10.01 -13.42
N GLY A 18 -8.79 8.89 -13.85
CA GLY A 18 -9.43 7.59 -13.81
C GLY A 18 -9.90 7.37 -12.39
N ASP A 19 -11.08 6.78 -12.27
CA ASP A 19 -11.53 6.07 -11.09
C ASP A 19 -10.46 5.00 -10.76
N GLN A 20 -9.39 5.43 -10.12
CA GLN A 20 -8.34 4.57 -9.61
C GLN A 20 -8.97 3.90 -8.39
N ILE A 21 -9.21 2.59 -8.48
CA ILE A 21 -9.70 1.78 -7.37
C ILE A 21 -8.67 1.95 -6.24
N MET A 22 -8.97 2.83 -5.28
CA MET A 22 -8.12 3.04 -4.12
C MET A 22 -8.23 1.80 -3.25
N THR A 23 -7.11 1.09 -3.10
CA THR A 23 -7.01 0.01 -2.14
C THR A 23 -6.95 0.61 -0.75
N ASN A 24 -7.97 0.34 0.09
CA ASN A 24 -7.98 0.82 1.46
C ASN A 24 -6.97 -0.02 2.27
N LEU A 25 -5.86 0.61 2.69
CA LEU A 25 -4.88 -0.05 3.55
C LEU A 25 -5.11 0.33 5.01
N GLU A 26 -5.79 -0.53 5.74
CA GLU A 26 -5.86 -0.46 7.19
C GLU A 26 -4.54 -0.92 7.80
N CYS A 27 -4.07 -0.21 8.81
CA CYS A 27 -2.87 -0.55 9.56
C CYS A 27 -3.18 -0.49 11.05
N ASP A 28 -3.19 -1.63 11.71
CA ASP A 28 -3.38 -1.72 13.17
C ASP A 28 -2.03 -1.57 13.92
N VAL A 29 -0.92 -1.53 13.18
CA VAL A 29 0.43 -1.45 13.72
C VAL A 29 0.68 -0.05 14.26
N THR A 30 0.51 0.13 15.57
CA THR A 30 0.70 1.43 16.27
C THR A 30 2.13 1.97 16.17
N THR A 31 3.10 1.08 15.99
CA THR A 31 4.51 1.39 15.76
C THR A 31 4.82 1.70 14.30
N CYS A 32 3.87 1.72 13.37
CA CYS A 32 4.12 2.08 11.98
C CYS A 32 4.23 3.61 11.86
N ALA A 33 5.30 4.08 11.22
CA ALA A 33 5.53 5.51 10.99
C ALA A 33 4.37 6.17 10.23
N TYR A 34 3.81 5.48 9.23
CA TYR A 34 2.76 5.96 8.32
C TYR A 34 1.33 5.66 8.77
N ASN A 35 1.15 5.03 9.94
CA ASN A 35 -0.17 4.77 10.49
C ASN A 35 -0.79 6.08 11.00
N CYS A 36 -1.87 6.50 10.37
CA CYS A 36 -2.68 7.65 10.76
C CYS A 36 -4.14 7.19 10.89
N ASP A 37 -4.66 7.17 12.12
CA ASP A 37 -6.04 6.76 12.42
C ASP A 37 -6.39 5.33 11.94
N ASN A 38 -5.48 4.37 12.16
CA ASN A 38 -5.59 2.99 11.69
C ASN A 38 -5.58 2.82 10.16
N LEU A 39 -5.16 3.84 9.42
CA LEU A 39 -4.97 3.82 7.98
C LEU A 39 -3.51 4.09 7.65
N CYS A 40 -2.91 3.28 6.79
CA CYS A 40 -1.57 3.55 6.30
C CYS A 40 -1.64 4.60 5.20
N ARG A 41 -1.02 5.76 5.44
CA ARG A 41 -1.01 6.89 4.49
C ARG A 41 0.13 6.79 3.47
N ARG A 42 0.64 5.59 3.21
CA ARG A 42 1.76 5.36 2.30
C ARG A 42 1.24 5.20 0.87
N SER A 43 1.86 5.91 -0.09
CA SER A 43 1.48 5.84 -1.50
C SER A 43 1.81 4.49 -2.16
N SER A 44 2.82 3.79 -1.65
CA SER A 44 3.22 2.47 -2.16
C SER A 44 3.62 1.55 -1.02
N ILE A 45 3.04 0.37 -1.00
CA ILE A 45 3.35 -0.67 -0.02
C ILE A 45 3.77 -1.95 -0.72
N LEU A 46 4.61 -2.72 -0.04
CA LEU A 46 5.04 -4.03 -0.47
C LEU A 46 4.58 -5.05 0.57
N VAL A 47 3.84 -6.06 0.12
CA VAL A 47 3.58 -7.28 0.90
C VAL A 47 4.60 -8.32 0.47
N ASP A 48 5.60 -8.57 1.32
CA ASP A 48 6.52 -9.69 1.17
C ASP A 48 5.89 -10.98 1.74
N GLY A 49 6.41 -12.13 1.34
CA GLY A 49 5.75 -13.42 1.56
C GLY A 49 5.78 -14.32 0.33
N ARG A 50 6.89 -14.33 -0.43
CA ARG A 50 7.03 -15.12 -1.68
C ARG A 50 6.61 -16.59 -1.57
N ARG A 51 6.77 -17.18 -0.39
CA ARG A 51 6.41 -18.57 -0.07
C ARG A 51 5.36 -18.65 1.05
N ALA A 52 4.64 -17.56 1.28
CA ALA A 52 3.62 -17.49 2.29
C ALA A 52 2.43 -18.36 1.88
N SER A 53 2.09 -19.29 2.76
CA SER A 53 0.86 -20.07 2.70
C SER A 53 -0.11 -19.65 3.82
N LYS A 54 0.33 -18.78 4.73
CA LYS A 54 -0.45 -18.23 5.86
C LYS A 54 -0.16 -16.74 6.01
N LYS A 55 -1.08 -15.99 6.61
CA LYS A 55 -0.93 -14.56 6.90
C LYS A 55 0.32 -14.26 7.75
N ASP A 56 0.63 -15.12 8.71
CA ASP A 56 1.81 -15.00 9.60
C ASP A 56 3.15 -15.24 8.87
N GLN A 57 3.11 -15.62 7.58
CA GLN A 57 4.27 -15.74 6.69
C GLN A 57 4.34 -14.62 5.66
N THR A 58 3.42 -13.66 5.74
CA THR A 58 3.44 -12.42 4.96
C THR A 58 3.86 -11.28 5.86
N CYS A 59 4.51 -10.28 5.27
CA CYS A 59 5.09 -9.17 6.01
C CYS A 59 4.95 -7.89 5.18
N CYS A 60 4.74 -6.74 5.83
CA CYS A 60 4.78 -5.47 5.12
C CYS A 60 6.25 -5.08 4.89
N GLY A 61 6.77 -5.36 3.70
CA GLY A 61 8.13 -4.97 3.29
C GLY A 61 8.33 -3.46 3.14
N SER A 62 7.27 -2.67 3.29
CA SER A 62 7.32 -1.20 3.38
C SER A 62 7.07 -0.69 4.80
N PHE A 63 7.04 -1.57 5.78
CA PHE A 63 6.95 -1.20 7.18
C PHE A 63 8.17 -0.38 7.59
N GLU A 64 7.91 0.76 8.20
CA GLU A 64 8.94 1.53 8.89
C GLU A 64 8.46 1.77 10.31
N GLN A 65 9.32 1.45 11.26
CA GLN A 65 9.04 1.67 12.66
C GLN A 65 9.07 3.17 12.96
N ARG A 66 8.02 3.66 13.60
CA ARG A 66 7.91 5.00 14.15
C ARG A 66 8.95 5.14 15.25
N ASP A 67 9.88 6.06 15.06
CA ASP A 67 10.80 6.45 16.11
C ASP A 67 10.10 7.43 17.07
N PHE A 68 9.70 6.95 18.25
CA PHE A 68 9.07 7.77 19.29
C PHE A 68 10.04 8.77 19.94
N SER A 69 11.34 8.66 19.66
CA SER A 69 12.36 9.58 20.19
C SER A 69 12.40 10.90 19.41
N LEU A 70 11.96 10.87 18.14
CA LEU A 70 11.86 12.05 17.27
C LEU A 70 10.41 12.55 17.26
N ASN A 71 10.05 13.36 18.25
CA ASN A 71 8.75 14.04 18.36
C ASN A 71 8.56 15.10 17.26
N ASN A 72 8.34 14.67 16.03
CA ASN A 72 7.74 15.53 15.03
C ASN A 72 6.44 14.86 14.57
N ASP A 73 5.36 15.58 14.78
CA ASP A 73 3.99 15.22 14.43
C ASP A 73 3.90 15.15 12.90
N VAL A 74 4.44 14.08 12.29
CA VAL A 74 4.34 13.85 10.85
C VAL A 74 2.91 13.40 10.60
N ARG A 75 2.03 14.39 10.45
CA ARG A 75 0.69 14.20 9.93
C ARG A 75 0.84 13.97 8.45
N PHE A 76 0.60 12.74 8.03
CA PHE A 76 0.36 12.46 6.63
C PHE A 76 -1.08 12.87 6.37
N ASP A 77 -1.29 13.97 5.64
CA ASP A 77 -2.59 14.32 5.08
C ASP A 77 -3.15 13.13 4.26
N GLU A 78 -4.46 13.16 4.01
CA GLU A 78 -5.15 12.14 3.21
C GLU A 78 -4.35 11.81 1.93
N PRO A 79 -4.12 10.53 1.59
CA PRO A 79 -3.24 10.21 0.48
C PRO A 79 -3.88 10.80 -0.78
N GLU A 80 -3.20 11.79 -1.37
CA GLU A 80 -3.66 12.45 -2.58
C GLU A 80 -3.71 11.48 -3.78
N GLU A 81 -3.06 10.32 -3.63
CA GLU A 81 -2.86 9.28 -4.63
C GLU A 81 -3.34 7.90 -4.13
N PRO A 82 -3.80 7.01 -5.02
CA PRO A 82 -4.15 5.65 -4.65
C PRO A 82 -2.92 4.91 -4.08
N THR A 83 -3.11 4.16 -3.00
CA THR A 83 -2.05 3.30 -2.46
C THR A 83 -1.81 2.12 -3.42
N GLU A 84 -0.64 2.12 -4.05
CA GLU A 84 -0.17 1.01 -4.87
C GLU A 84 0.31 -0.12 -3.97
N VAL A 85 -0.25 -1.32 -4.16
CA VAL A 85 0.08 -2.49 -3.33
C VAL A 85 0.79 -3.52 -4.18
N SER A 86 2.10 -3.60 -4.03
CA SER A 86 2.89 -4.70 -4.60
C SER A 86 2.78 -5.94 -3.73
N CYS A 87 2.31 -7.07 -4.26
CA CYS A 87 2.21 -8.33 -3.53
C CYS A 87 3.19 -9.36 -4.10
N LYS A 88 4.21 -9.74 -3.33
CA LYS A 88 5.16 -10.79 -3.72
C LYS A 88 4.67 -12.20 -3.38
N ALA A 89 3.58 -12.33 -2.64
CA ALA A 89 3.06 -13.64 -2.26
C ALA A 89 2.42 -14.33 -3.48
N HIS A 90 3.12 -15.31 -4.06
CA HIS A 90 2.67 -15.99 -5.28
C HIS A 90 1.38 -16.78 -5.07
N GLU A 91 1.16 -17.32 -3.86
CA GLU A 91 -0.07 -18.06 -3.54
C GLU A 91 -1.18 -17.13 -3.01
N CYS A 92 -1.08 -15.81 -3.14
CA CYS A 92 -2.13 -14.90 -2.68
C CYS A 92 -3.27 -14.81 -3.69
N ALA A 93 -4.50 -15.08 -3.26
CA ALA A 93 -5.72 -15.03 -4.08
C ALA A 93 -6.05 -13.64 -4.64
N PHE A 94 -5.42 -12.58 -4.13
CA PHE A 94 -5.59 -11.21 -4.60
C PHE A 94 -4.40 -10.71 -5.41
N ASN A 95 -3.34 -11.51 -5.55
CA ASN A 95 -2.15 -11.12 -6.28
C ASN A 95 -2.34 -11.38 -7.77
N CYS A 96 -2.37 -10.32 -8.55
CA CYS A 96 -2.41 -10.35 -9.99
C CYS A 96 -1.08 -9.83 -10.54
N HIS A 97 -0.24 -10.75 -11.04
CA HIS A 97 1.05 -10.41 -11.66
C HIS A 97 2.01 -9.57 -10.79
N GLY A 98 1.90 -9.63 -9.46
CA GLY A 98 2.74 -8.87 -8.52
C GLY A 98 2.06 -7.64 -7.92
N GLU A 99 0.82 -7.36 -8.33
CA GLU A 99 -0.01 -6.26 -7.83
C GLU A 99 -1.21 -6.83 -7.06
N CYS A 100 -1.53 -6.26 -5.90
CA CYS A 100 -2.68 -6.70 -5.11
C CYS A 100 -3.95 -6.00 -5.59
N GLU A 101 -4.89 -6.76 -6.14
CA GLU A 101 -6.22 -6.28 -6.56
C GLU A 101 -7.23 -6.27 -5.40
N ALA A 102 -6.78 -6.55 -4.17
CA ALA A 102 -7.65 -6.48 -3.00
C ALA A 102 -8.10 -5.03 -2.78
N LYS A 103 -9.40 -4.79 -2.78
CA LYS A 103 -9.99 -3.47 -2.48
C LYS A 103 -9.69 -3.02 -1.05
N HIS A 104 -9.43 -3.98 -0.17
CA HIS A 104 -9.24 -3.76 1.24
C HIS A 104 -8.15 -4.68 1.76
N ILE A 105 -7.13 -4.09 2.38
CA ILE A 105 -5.99 -4.79 2.93
C ILE A 105 -5.78 -4.27 4.34
N SER A 106 -5.62 -5.18 5.30
CA SER A 106 -5.33 -4.85 6.68
C SER A 106 -3.95 -5.42 7.04
N VAL A 107 -3.10 -4.57 7.61
CA VAL A 107 -1.78 -4.94 8.13
C VAL A 107 -1.83 -4.88 9.65
N CYS A 108 -1.49 -5.98 10.30
CA CYS A 108 -1.51 -6.10 11.76
C CYS A 108 -0.12 -6.48 12.27
N THR A 109 0.10 -6.33 13.57
CA THR A 109 1.30 -6.88 14.21
C THR A 109 1.20 -8.40 14.23
N CYS A 110 2.32 -9.10 14.02
CA CYS A 110 2.31 -10.56 14.13
C CYS A 110 1.80 -10.99 15.52
N GLY A 111 0.68 -11.72 15.56
CA GLY A 111 -0.05 -12.05 16.79
C GLY A 111 0.49 -13.27 17.53
N CYS A 112 1.69 -13.74 17.21
CA CYS A 112 2.31 -14.84 17.93
C CYS A 112 2.60 -14.46 19.38
N SER A 113 2.13 -15.28 20.32
CA SER A 113 2.62 -15.24 21.70
C SER A 113 4.03 -15.84 21.77
N ASP A 114 5.01 -15.08 22.27
CA ASP A 114 6.40 -15.51 22.57
C ASP A 114 7.32 -15.73 21.34
N PRO A 115 8.67 -15.62 21.48
CA PRO A 115 9.60 -15.02 20.51
C PRO A 115 9.39 -15.55 19.10
N CYS A 116 8.56 -14.83 18.35
CA CYS A 116 8.14 -15.30 17.05
C CYS A 116 9.17 -14.86 16.01
N THR A 117 9.53 -15.77 15.12
CA THR A 117 10.47 -15.50 14.02
C THR A 117 9.78 -14.84 12.83
N CYS A 118 8.51 -14.47 12.96
CA CYS A 118 7.81 -13.65 11.97
C CYS A 118 8.38 -12.23 12.00
N GLU A 119 8.28 -11.53 10.86
CA GLU A 119 8.56 -10.11 10.84
C GLU A 119 7.48 -9.38 11.66
N GLU A 120 7.79 -8.17 12.15
CA GLU A 120 6.92 -7.43 13.10
C GLU A 120 5.49 -7.18 12.59
N THR A 121 5.27 -7.28 11.28
CA THR A 121 3.99 -7.03 10.62
C THR A 121 3.54 -8.22 9.79
N GLU A 122 2.23 -8.39 9.66
CA GLU A 122 1.60 -9.37 8.78
C GLU A 122 0.44 -8.78 7.99
N CYS A 123 0.21 -9.28 6.77
CA CYS A 123 -0.96 -8.94 5.97
C CYS A 123 -2.15 -9.80 6.44
N ALA A 124 -2.98 -9.25 7.33
CA ALA A 124 -4.16 -9.93 7.87
C ALA A 124 -5.20 -10.28 6.79
N SER A 125 -5.23 -9.51 5.69
CA SER A 125 -6.08 -9.80 4.53
C SER A 125 -5.50 -10.86 3.58
N PHE A 126 -4.31 -11.38 3.84
CA PHE A 126 -3.74 -12.45 3.02
C PHE A 126 -4.67 -13.65 2.99
N ARG A 127 -5.00 -14.09 1.78
CA ARG A 127 -5.76 -15.30 1.52
C ARG A 127 -5.00 -16.14 0.53
N LYS A 128 -4.79 -17.41 0.87
CA LYS A 128 -4.19 -18.36 -0.05
C LYS A 128 -5.17 -18.70 -1.19
N GLU A 129 -4.70 -18.66 -2.43
CA GLU A 129 -5.38 -19.25 -3.59
C GLU A 129 -5.37 -20.78 -3.43
N SER A 130 -6.57 -21.37 -3.43
CA SER A 130 -6.80 -22.79 -3.12
C SER A 130 -6.96 -23.64 -4.37
#